data_AF-A0A9C9F6Q2-F1
#
_entry.id   AF-A0A9C9F6Q2-F1
#
_cell.length_a   1.000
_cell.length_b   1.000
_cell.length_c   1.000
_cell.angle_alpha   90.00
_cell.angle_beta   90.00
_cell.angle_gamma   90.00
#
_symmetry.space_group_name_H-M   'P 1'
#
loop_
_entity.id
_entity.type
_entity.pdbx_description
1 polymer ?
#
loop_
_entity_poly.entity_id
_entity_poly.type
_entity_poly.pdbx_seq_one_letter_code
_entity_poly.pdbx_strand_id
1 'polypeptide(L)'
;MKNVLYIVWSDNNRLGIPIIDEQHRGIVSIINSLHYFIQKGRGEKILQPVLIMLEQHIHIHFETEESLMAEAGYPALEEHILLHKELTRKTGNISREVYINKDMDMMLKFLKEWWSGHINKEDRKYAPFVRKLMDT
;
A
#
# COMPACT_ATOMS: atom_id res chain seq x y z
N MET A 1 10.38 -24.44 -4.92
CA MET A 1 8.92 -24.20 -4.81
C MET A 1 8.64 -22.84 -5.44
N LYS A 2 7.69 -22.71 -6.37
CA LYS A 2 7.28 -21.39 -6.87
C LYS A 2 6.65 -20.64 -5.70
N ASN A 3 7.17 -19.47 -5.34
CA ASN A 3 6.56 -18.63 -4.32
C ASN A 3 5.13 -18.27 -4.77
N VAL A 4 4.14 -18.72 -4.01
CA VAL A 4 2.72 -18.51 -4.32
C VAL A 4 2.31 -17.06 -4.02
N LEU A 5 2.96 -16.44 -3.03
CA LEU A 5 2.74 -15.05 -2.63
C LEU A 5 3.96 -14.20 -2.98
N TYR A 6 3.68 -12.97 -3.40
CA TYR A 6 4.69 -11.98 -3.75
C TYR A 6 5.12 -11.13 -2.55
N ILE A 7 4.16 -10.83 -1.67
CA ILE A 7 4.37 -10.24 -0.35
C ILE A 7 3.77 -11.19 0.69
N VAL A 8 4.56 -11.57 1.68
CA VAL A 8 4.11 -12.43 2.78
C VAL A 8 3.83 -11.54 3.98
N TRP A 9 2.56 -11.44 4.37
CA TRP A 9 2.18 -10.80 5.63
C TRP A 9 2.67 -11.64 6.81
N SER A 10 3.15 -10.98 7.85
CA SER A 10 3.56 -11.59 9.12
C SER A 10 3.24 -10.66 10.28
N ASP A 11 3.31 -11.19 11.51
CA ASP A 11 3.10 -10.38 12.72
C ASP A 11 4.08 -9.22 12.86
N ASN A 12 5.28 -9.36 12.27
CA ASN A 12 6.26 -8.27 12.22
C ASN A 12 5.75 -7.07 11.43
N ASN A 13 4.76 -7.21 10.53
CA ASN A 13 4.20 -6.12 9.75
C ASN A 13 3.17 -5.29 10.52
N ARG A 14 2.72 -5.75 11.68
CA ARG A 14 1.75 -4.99 12.50
C ARG A 14 2.35 -3.70 13.03
N LEU A 15 1.54 -2.65 13.01
CA LEU A 15 1.75 -1.42 13.74
C LEU A 15 1.11 -1.48 15.14
N GLY A 16 0.16 -2.39 15.35
CA GLY A 16 -0.62 -2.48 16.58
C GLY A 16 -1.79 -1.50 16.60
N ILE A 17 -2.23 -1.04 15.43
CA ILE A 17 -3.40 -0.18 15.23
C ILE A 17 -4.38 -1.01 14.39
N PRO A 18 -5.44 -1.61 14.98
CA PRO A 18 -6.22 -2.65 14.32
C PRO A 18 -6.78 -2.28 12.95
N ILE A 19 -7.30 -1.05 12.80
CA ILE A 19 -7.85 -0.57 11.53
C ILE A 19 -6.78 -0.45 10.44
N ILE A 20 -5.59 0.05 10.80
CA ILE A 20 -4.47 0.17 9.86
C ILE A 20 -3.91 -1.20 9.50
N ASP A 21 -3.74 -2.09 10.49
CA ASP A 21 -3.25 -3.45 10.27
C ASP A 21 -4.16 -4.23 9.30
N GLU A 22 -5.49 -4.03 9.37
CA GLU A 22 -6.43 -4.61 8.40
C GLU A 22 -6.33 -3.97 7.02
N GLN A 23 -6.23 -2.63 6.93
CA GLN A 23 -6.04 -1.93 5.65
C GLN A 23 -4.77 -2.39 4.95
N HIS A 24 -3.65 -2.51 5.68
CA HIS A 24 -2.39 -3.02 5.15
C HIS A 24 -2.52 -4.47 4.66
N ARG A 25 -3.25 -5.35 5.39
CA ARG A 25 -3.57 -6.72 4.91
C ARG A 25 -4.37 -6.71 3.61
N GLY A 26 -5.33 -5.79 3.48
CA GLY A 26 -6.09 -5.57 2.26
C GLY A 26 -5.18 -5.22 1.07
N ILE A 27 -4.27 -4.25 1.26
CA ILE A 27 -3.28 -3.85 0.25
C ILE A 27 -2.39 -5.03 -0.17
N VAL A 28 -1.86 -5.80 0.78
CA VAL A 28 -1.06 -7.01 0.48
C VAL A 28 -1.87 -8.03 -0.33
N SER A 29 -3.15 -8.21 -0.01
CA SER A 29 -4.03 -9.15 -0.72
C SER A 29 -4.27 -8.73 -2.17
N ILE A 30 -4.42 -7.42 -2.42
CA ILE A 30 -4.54 -6.85 -3.77
C ILE A 30 -3.26 -7.07 -4.57
N ILE A 31 -2.09 -6.80 -3.98
CA ILE A 31 -0.78 -7.01 -4.63
C ILE A 31 -0.56 -8.48 -4.97
N ASN A 32 -0.87 -9.38 -4.05
CA ASN A 32 -0.76 -10.83 -4.29
C ASN A 32 -1.75 -11.33 -5.35
N SER A 33 -2.93 -10.74 -5.43
CA SER A 33 -3.90 -11.05 -6.49
C SER A 33 -3.36 -10.64 -7.87
N LEU A 34 -2.78 -9.44 -7.98
CA LEU A 34 -2.10 -9.01 -9.21
C LEU A 34 -1.02 -10.00 -9.63
N HIS A 35 -0.16 -10.40 -8.67
CA HIS A 35 0.91 -11.35 -8.92
C HIS A 35 0.39 -12.69 -9.43
N TYR A 36 -0.65 -13.23 -8.79
CA TYR A 36 -1.27 -14.49 -9.20
C TYR A 36 -1.73 -14.45 -10.66
N PHE A 37 -2.45 -13.42 -11.07
CA PHE A 37 -2.97 -13.33 -12.44
C PHE A 37 -1.87 -13.08 -13.48
N ILE A 38 -0.82 -12.35 -13.13
CA ILE A 38 0.38 -12.22 -13.98
C ILE A 38 1.01 -13.60 -14.21
N GLN A 39 1.20 -14.39 -13.14
CA GLN A 39 1.73 -15.76 -13.23
C GLN A 39 0.84 -16.71 -14.05
N LYS A 40 -0.46 -16.40 -14.21
CA LYS A 40 -1.40 -17.15 -15.06
C LYS A 40 -1.50 -16.64 -16.50
N GLY A 41 -0.69 -15.66 -16.90
CA GLY A 41 -0.77 -15.03 -18.23
C GLY A 41 -2.04 -14.22 -18.45
N ARG A 42 -2.68 -13.76 -17.36
CA ARG A 42 -3.93 -12.96 -17.38
C ARG A 42 -3.71 -11.53 -16.89
N GLY A 43 -2.46 -11.10 -16.75
CA GLY A 43 -2.09 -9.79 -16.21
C GLY A 43 -2.77 -8.62 -16.92
N GLU A 44 -2.71 -8.56 -18.25
CA GLU A 44 -3.29 -7.45 -19.04
C GLU A 44 -4.80 -7.29 -18.82
N LYS A 45 -5.54 -8.40 -18.71
CA LYS A 45 -7.01 -8.37 -18.51
C LYS A 45 -7.41 -7.88 -17.12
N ILE A 46 -6.57 -8.13 -16.11
CA ILE A 46 -6.90 -7.83 -14.72
C ILE A 46 -6.25 -6.52 -14.24
N LEU A 47 -5.32 -5.96 -15.00
CA LEU A 47 -4.56 -4.76 -14.60
C LEU A 47 -5.50 -3.63 -14.16
N GLN A 48 -6.38 -3.21 -15.07
CA GLN A 48 -7.29 -2.08 -14.82
C GLN A 48 -8.22 -2.34 -13.61
N PRO A 49 -8.93 -3.48 -13.51
CA PRO A 49 -9.73 -3.80 -12.32
C PRO A 49 -8.93 -3.77 -11.01
N VAL A 50 -7.73 -4.36 -10.99
CA VAL A 50 -6.89 -4.40 -9.79
C VAL A 50 -6.37 -3.03 -9.41
N LEU A 51 -6.02 -2.18 -10.39
CA LEU A 51 -5.59 -0.82 -10.12
C LEU A 51 -6.72 0.05 -9.57
N ILE A 52 -7.95 -0.09 -10.09
CA ILE A 52 -9.12 0.60 -9.54
C ILE A 52 -9.35 0.17 -8.09
N MET A 53 -9.31 -1.15 -7.80
CA MET A 53 -9.44 -1.66 -6.44
C MET A 53 -8.32 -1.14 -5.52
N LEU A 54 -7.09 -1.10 -6.03
CA LEU A 54 -5.95 -0.58 -5.29
C LEU A 54 -6.14 0.90 -4.98
N GLU A 55 -6.43 1.73 -5.98
CA GLU A 55 -6.63 3.18 -5.84
C GLU A 55 -7.69 3.51 -4.79
N GLN A 56 -8.80 2.78 -4.79
CA GLN A 56 -9.85 2.93 -3.76
C GLN A 56 -9.33 2.57 -2.36
N HIS A 57 -8.59 1.46 -2.22
CA HIS A 57 -8.05 1.05 -0.92
C HIS A 57 -7.00 2.03 -0.40
N ILE A 58 -6.09 2.51 -1.24
CA ILE A 58 -5.03 3.43 -0.82
C ILE A 58 -5.60 4.79 -0.44
N HIS A 59 -6.65 5.26 -1.12
CA HIS A 59 -7.27 6.54 -0.80
C HIS A 59 -7.90 6.51 0.59
N ILE A 60 -8.73 5.49 0.87
CA ILE A 60 -9.35 5.31 2.20
C ILE A 60 -8.27 5.11 3.27
N HIS A 61 -7.23 4.34 2.95
CA HIS A 61 -6.13 4.10 3.86
C HIS A 61 -5.41 5.41 4.23
N PHE A 62 -5.01 6.21 3.25
CA PHE A 62 -4.34 7.49 3.47
C PHE A 62 -5.19 8.46 4.28
N GLU A 63 -6.49 8.60 3.96
CA GLU A 63 -7.40 9.44 4.75
C GLU A 63 -7.51 8.97 6.21
N THR A 64 -7.52 7.64 6.44
CA THR A 64 -7.54 7.06 7.78
C THR A 64 -6.26 7.40 8.54
N GLU A 65 -5.10 7.21 7.92
CA GLU A 65 -3.81 7.54 8.54
C GLU A 65 -3.70 9.02 8.87
N GLU A 66 -4.04 9.89 7.91
CA GLU A 66 -3.98 11.35 8.07
C GLU A 66 -4.87 11.83 9.21
N SER A 67 -6.08 11.27 9.32
CA SER A 67 -7.00 11.58 10.41
C SER A 67 -6.44 11.16 11.77
N LEU A 68 -5.95 9.92 11.87
CA LEU A 68 -5.36 9.39 13.10
C LEU A 68 -4.09 10.15 13.50
N MET A 69 -3.24 10.48 12.54
CA MET A 69 -2.02 11.27 12.76
C MET A 69 -2.34 12.68 13.24
N ALA A 70 -3.35 13.34 12.66
CA ALA A 70 -3.79 14.66 13.09
C ALA A 70 -4.33 14.64 14.53
N GLU A 71 -5.19 13.68 14.86
CA GLU A 71 -5.75 13.54 16.20
C GLU A 71 -4.68 13.20 17.25
N ALA A 72 -3.72 12.36 16.89
CA ALA A 72 -2.59 12.00 17.75
C ALA A 72 -1.51 13.09 17.87
N GLY A 73 -1.65 14.21 17.13
CA GLY A 73 -0.66 15.30 17.12
C GLY A 73 0.70 14.87 16.58
N TYR A 74 0.73 14.02 15.55
CA TYR A 74 1.97 13.56 14.94
C TYR A 74 2.72 14.73 14.27
N PRO A 75 3.97 15.03 14.67
CA PRO A 75 4.64 16.27 14.27
C PRO A 75 5.06 16.32 12.80
N ALA A 76 5.11 15.19 12.10
CA ALA A 76 5.51 15.10 10.69
C ALA A 76 4.34 14.74 9.77
N LEU A 77 3.11 15.15 10.14
CA LEU A 77 1.90 14.89 9.37
C LEU A 77 1.98 15.48 7.96
N GLU A 78 2.43 16.73 7.83
CA GLU A 78 2.49 17.41 6.53
C GLU A 78 3.45 16.70 5.57
N GLU A 79 4.61 16.27 6.06
CA GLU A 79 5.57 15.47 5.29
C GLU A 79 4.98 14.12 4.87
N HIS A 80 4.23 13.46 5.76
CA HIS A 80 3.60 12.17 5.45
C HIS A 80 2.49 12.31 4.38
N ILE A 81 1.68 13.38 4.45
CA ILE A 81 0.71 13.73 3.39
C ILE A 81 1.40 13.95 2.04
N LEU A 82 2.58 14.59 2.02
CA LEU A 82 3.34 14.77 0.79
C LEU A 82 3.83 13.44 0.21
N LEU A 83 4.22 12.48 1.07
CA LEU A 83 4.53 11.12 0.63
C LEU A 83 3.32 10.45 -0.03
N HIS A 84 2.14 10.54 0.57
CA HIS A 84 0.89 10.00 -0.02
C HIS A 84 0.60 10.59 -1.40
N LYS A 85 0.68 11.92 -1.55
CA LYS A 85 0.46 12.60 -2.83
C LYS A 85 1.43 12.12 -3.91
N GLU A 86 2.70 11.98 -3.54
CA GLU A 86 3.74 11.50 -4.46
C GLU A 86 3.50 10.05 -4.87
N LEU A 87 3.05 9.19 -3.96
CA LEU A 87 2.73 7.79 -4.24
C LEU A 87 1.53 7.64 -5.19
N THR A 88 0.47 8.41 -4.96
CA THR A 88 -0.69 8.46 -5.87
C THR A 88 -0.26 8.89 -7.28
N ARG A 89 0.56 9.93 -7.38
CA ARG A 89 1.11 10.40 -8.67
C ARG A 89 1.97 9.34 -9.35
N LYS A 90 2.89 8.70 -8.63
CA LYS A 90 3.75 7.62 -9.18
C LYS A 90 2.92 6.44 -9.66
N THR A 91 1.87 6.07 -8.93
CA THR A 91 0.97 4.97 -9.30
C THR A 91 0.32 5.22 -10.67
N GLY A 92 -0.18 6.44 -10.91
CA GLY A 92 -0.75 6.84 -12.20
C GLY A 92 0.28 6.80 -13.35
N ASN A 93 1.51 7.27 -13.10
CA ASN A 93 2.58 7.23 -14.11
C ASN A 93 2.98 5.79 -14.48
N ILE A 94 3.20 4.94 -13.49
CA ILE A 94 3.62 3.55 -13.71
C ILE A 94 2.50 2.75 -14.36
N SER A 95 1.24 3.01 -14.01
CA SER A 95 0.08 2.43 -14.71
C SER A 95 0.12 2.71 -16.21
N ARG A 96 0.43 3.96 -16.60
CA ARG A 96 0.57 4.35 -18.00
C ARG A 96 1.75 3.66 -18.68
N GLU A 97 2.91 3.60 -18.02
CA GLU A 97 4.11 2.94 -18.56
C GLU A 97 3.90 1.44 -18.76
N VAL A 98 3.26 0.77 -17.80
CA VAL A 98 2.91 -0.66 -17.87
C VAL A 98 1.99 -0.93 -19.06
N TYR A 99 0.99 -0.07 -19.28
CA TYR A 99 0.08 -0.21 -20.42
C TYR A 99 0.81 -0.06 -21.77
N ILE A 100 1.73 0.90 -21.88
CA ILE A 100 2.52 1.14 -23.10
C ILE A 100 3.50 0.00 -23.38
N ASN A 101 4.26 -0.40 -22.36
CA ASN A 101 5.36 -1.36 -22.51
C ASN A 101 4.90 -2.82 -22.39
N LYS A 102 3.65 -3.06 -21.98
CA LYS A 102 3.10 -4.38 -21.64
C LYS A 102 3.94 -5.12 -20.59
N ASP A 103 4.65 -4.38 -19.73
CA ASP A 103 5.49 -4.91 -18.66
C ASP A 103 4.76 -4.85 -17.33
N MET A 104 4.02 -5.91 -17.02
CA MET A 104 3.26 -6.04 -15.78
C MET A 104 4.16 -6.20 -14.54
N ASP A 105 5.39 -6.69 -14.72
CA ASP A 105 6.32 -6.88 -13.61
C ASP A 105 6.82 -5.53 -13.08
N MET A 106 6.83 -4.49 -13.92
CA MET A 106 7.10 -3.11 -13.49
C MET A 106 6.11 -2.64 -12.41
N MET A 107 4.81 -2.89 -12.60
CA MET A 107 3.79 -2.55 -11.59
C MET A 107 4.03 -3.32 -10.29
N LEU A 108 4.26 -4.63 -10.37
CA LEU A 108 4.54 -5.44 -9.18
C LEU A 108 5.78 -4.96 -8.43
N LYS A 109 6.87 -4.64 -9.12
CA LYS A 109 8.10 -4.12 -8.49
C LYS A 109 7.81 -2.83 -7.73
N PHE A 110 7.14 -1.88 -8.38
CA PHE A 110 6.73 -0.63 -7.75
C PHE A 110 5.89 -0.86 -6.49
N LEU A 111 4.85 -1.71 -6.58
CA LEU A 111 3.98 -1.97 -5.43
C LEU A 111 4.72 -2.64 -4.26
N LYS A 112 5.71 -3.48 -4.54
CA LYS A 112 6.56 -4.08 -3.50
C LYS A 112 7.50 -3.07 -2.85
N GLU A 113 8.07 -2.16 -3.63
CA GLU A 113 8.89 -1.07 -3.12
C GLU A 113 8.06 -0.12 -2.27
N TRP A 114 6.86 0.22 -2.73
CA TRP A 114 5.91 1.04 -1.98
C TRP A 114 5.50 0.36 -0.67
N TRP A 115 5.11 -0.92 -0.71
CA TRP A 115 4.82 -1.70 0.50
C TRP A 115 6.00 -1.70 1.49
N SER A 116 7.21 -1.98 1.01
CA SER A 116 8.37 -2.16 1.89
C SER A 116 8.90 -0.83 2.43
N GLY A 117 8.79 0.23 1.62
CA GLY A 117 9.37 1.54 1.88
C GLY A 117 8.42 2.51 2.58
N HIS A 118 7.16 2.59 2.14
CA HIS A 118 6.14 3.43 2.79
C HIS A 118 5.47 2.63 3.90
N ILE A 119 4.66 1.64 3.52
CA ILE A 119 3.74 0.99 4.45
C ILE A 119 4.46 0.33 5.63
N ASN A 120 5.48 -0.46 5.33
CA ASN A 120 6.17 -1.23 6.36
C ASN A 120 7.27 -0.43 7.09
N LYS A 121 7.54 0.83 6.73
CA LYS A 121 8.65 1.61 7.32
C LYS A 121 8.26 3.04 7.72
N GLU A 122 7.65 3.82 6.84
CA GLU A 122 7.21 5.19 7.15
C GLU A 122 6.05 5.17 8.14
N ASP A 123 5.03 4.32 7.96
CA ASP A 123 3.85 4.27 8.83
C ASP A 123 4.19 3.88 10.29
N ARG A 124 5.30 3.15 10.47
CA ARG A 124 5.81 2.82 11.82
C ARG A 124 6.18 4.05 12.64
N LYS A 125 6.48 5.18 11.99
CA LYS A 125 6.93 6.40 12.67
C LYS A 125 5.78 7.07 13.43
N TYR A 126 4.56 7.04 12.89
CA TYR A 126 3.39 7.60 13.57
C TYR A 126 2.77 6.61 14.56
N ALA A 127 2.99 5.30 14.39
CA ALA A 127 2.32 4.27 15.17
C ALA A 127 2.38 4.45 16.71
N PRO A 128 3.51 4.86 17.33
CA PRO A 128 3.55 5.13 18.77
C PRO A 128 2.63 6.27 19.22
N PHE A 129 2.45 7.30 18.40
CA PHE A 129 1.59 8.45 18.72
C PHE A 129 0.12 8.04 18.72
N VAL A 130 -0.31 7.33 17.67
CA VAL A 130 -1.69 6.85 17.55
C VAL A 130 -2.02 5.81 18.62
N ARG A 131 -1.12 4.88 18.92
CA ARG A 131 -1.37 3.90 20.01
C ARG A 131 -1.56 4.58 21.37
N LYS A 132 -0.79 5.63 21.66
CA LYS A 132 -0.96 6.40 22.90
C LYS A 132 -2.33 7.06 23.00
N LEU A 133 -2.87 7.56 21.88
CA LEU A 133 -4.23 8.11 21.79
C LEU A 133 -5.31 7.04 22.04
N MET A 134 -5.06 5.78 21.66
CA MET A 134 -6.00 4.68 21.87
C MET A 134 -6.06 4.18 23.32
N ASP A 135 -5.00 4.44 24.10
CA ASP A 135 -4.89 4.03 25.50
C ASP A 135 -5.46 5.07 26.49
N THR A 136 -5.90 6.23 26.00
CA THR A 136 -6.52 7.33 26.77
C THR A 136 -8.04 7.29 26.72
#